data_AF-A0A2P2MGT4-F1
#
_entry.id   AF-A0A2P2MGT4-F1
#
_cell.length_a   1.000
_cell.length_b   1.000
_cell.length_c   1.000
_cell.angle_alpha   90.00
_cell.angle_beta   90.00
_cell.angle_gamma   90.00
#
_symmetry.space_group_name_H-M   'P 1'
#
loop_
_entity.id
_entity.type
_entity.pdbx_description
1 polymer ?
#
loop_
_entity_poly.entity_id
_entity_poly.type
_entity_poly.pdbx_seq_one_letter_code
_entity_poly.pdbx_strand_id
1 'polypeptide(L)'
;MNLLNKIKMQKKKPDKPPEIPVSWVETSDSVSRYLQFEPDGQLSVKIIDDSRPMLQRMAESFQSKFFPSGYPYSVNEGYLKYTQFRALQHCSSAALSVLSTQSLLFAAGLRPTPAQATAVSWILKDGMQHVGKLICSNLGARMDSEPKRWRILADMLYDLGTGLEVLSPLCPHLFLEVAGLGNFAKGMAVVAARATRLPIYSSFAKEGNLSDLFAKGEAISTLFNVVGLGIGIQLASTICSSLQGKVYLVHHHYQIQGFFFPLLPLFKNSFSV
;
A
#
# COMPACT_ATOMS: atom_id res chain seq x y z
N MET A 1 57.84 -22.71 -67.73
CA MET A 1 57.40 -21.43 -67.10
C MET A 1 56.84 -20.55 -68.21
N ASN A 2 55.63 -20.01 -68.24
CA ASN A 2 54.47 -19.99 -67.35
C ASN A 2 53.28 -19.55 -68.23
N LEU A 3 52.41 -20.47 -68.64
CA LEU A 3 51.20 -20.11 -69.43
C LEU A 3 50.05 -21.10 -69.23
N LEU A 4 50.01 -21.75 -68.05
CA LEU A 4 49.00 -22.77 -67.69
C LEU A 4 48.36 -22.51 -66.31
N ASN A 5 48.30 -21.26 -65.86
CA ASN A 5 47.68 -20.89 -64.58
C ASN A 5 46.68 -19.71 -64.66
N LYS A 6 46.17 -19.35 -65.85
CA LYS A 6 45.23 -18.22 -66.01
C LYS A 6 43.85 -18.56 -66.56
N ILE A 7 43.46 -19.84 -66.56
CA ILE A 7 42.08 -20.27 -66.80
C ILE A 7 41.70 -21.33 -65.76
N LYS A 8 41.42 -20.88 -64.54
CA LYS A 8 40.59 -21.65 -63.59
C LYS A 8 39.46 -20.72 -63.18
N MET A 9 38.28 -21.03 -63.74
CA MET A 9 36.94 -20.69 -63.28
C MET A 9 36.90 -19.73 -62.09
N GLN A 10 36.42 -18.50 -62.32
CA GLN A 10 35.75 -17.76 -61.25
C GLN A 10 34.55 -18.60 -60.80
N LYS A 11 34.76 -19.46 -59.80
CA LYS A 11 33.68 -20.02 -59.00
C LYS A 11 33.04 -18.85 -58.25
N LYS A 12 31.94 -18.34 -58.81
CA LYS A 12 30.99 -17.50 -58.10
C LYS A 12 30.64 -18.23 -56.80
N LYS A 13 31.02 -17.66 -55.65
CA LYS A 13 30.55 -18.16 -54.35
C LYS A 13 29.01 -18.14 -54.41
N PRO A 14 28.31 -19.21 -53.98
CA PRO A 14 26.87 -19.13 -53.86
C PRO A 14 26.57 -18.00 -52.90
N ASP A 15 25.80 -17.01 -53.35
CA ASP A 15 25.23 -15.98 -52.49
C ASP A 15 24.53 -16.70 -51.32
N LYS A 16 24.93 -16.35 -50.09
CA LYS A 16 24.23 -16.80 -48.89
C LYS A 16 22.75 -16.40 -49.10
N PRO A 17 21.79 -17.33 -48.98
CA PRO A 17 20.38 -16.94 -49.09
C PRO A 17 20.11 -15.78 -48.12
N PRO A 18 19.29 -14.79 -48.50
CA PRO A 18 18.96 -13.70 -47.58
C PRO A 18 18.49 -14.32 -46.26
N GLU A 19 19.14 -13.97 -45.15
CA GLU A 19 18.72 -14.42 -43.82
C GLU A 19 17.33 -13.84 -43.59
N ILE A 20 16.32 -14.69 -43.80
CA ILE A 20 14.92 -14.32 -43.61
C ILE A 20 14.78 -14.02 -42.11
N PRO A 21 14.35 -12.81 -41.70
CA PRO A 21 14.10 -12.55 -40.29
C PRO A 21 13.08 -13.57 -39.81
N VAL A 22 13.48 -14.40 -38.84
CA VAL A 22 12.62 -15.44 -38.29
C VAL A 22 11.57 -14.73 -37.44
N SER A 23 10.44 -14.42 -38.06
CA SER A 23 9.27 -13.87 -37.40
C SER A 23 8.25 -14.98 -37.20
N TRP A 24 7.74 -15.13 -35.99
CA TRP A 24 6.62 -16.01 -35.73
C TRP A 24 5.61 -15.28 -34.85
N VAL A 25 4.35 -15.67 -35.01
CA VAL A 25 3.24 -15.13 -34.23
C VAL A 25 2.93 -16.14 -33.15
N GLU A 26 3.11 -15.74 -31.89
CA GLU A 26 2.66 -16.54 -30.77
C GLU A 26 1.22 -16.11 -30.45
N THR A 27 0.27 -16.96 -30.82
CA THR A 27 -1.13 -16.82 -30.44
C THR A 27 -1.38 -17.66 -29.19
N SER A 28 -1.45 -17.00 -28.04
CA SER A 28 -2.09 -17.56 -26.85
C SER A 28 -3.55 -17.12 -26.88
N ASP A 29 -4.50 -17.92 -26.40
CA ASP A 29 -5.98 -17.80 -26.57
C ASP A 29 -6.61 -16.39 -26.41
N SER A 30 -5.87 -15.41 -25.89
CA SER A 30 -6.33 -14.02 -25.69
C SER A 30 -5.33 -12.92 -26.09
N VAL A 31 -4.13 -13.27 -26.58
CA VAL A 31 -3.09 -12.30 -26.99
C VAL A 31 -2.32 -12.84 -28.19
N SER A 32 -2.24 -12.04 -29.26
CA SER A 32 -1.33 -12.29 -30.37
C SER A 32 -0.09 -11.41 -30.25
N ARG A 33 1.07 -12.05 -30.04
CA ARG A 33 2.38 -11.37 -30.00
C ARG A 33 3.12 -11.61 -31.31
N TYR A 34 3.55 -10.54 -31.95
CA TYR A 34 4.52 -10.59 -33.04
C TYR A 34 5.92 -10.51 -32.45
N LEU A 35 6.69 -11.57 -32.64
CA LEU A 35 8.08 -11.61 -32.24
C LEU A 35 8.91 -11.50 -33.51
N GLN A 36 9.69 -10.43 -33.62
CA GLN A 36 10.61 -10.23 -34.73
C GLN A 36 12.04 -10.20 -34.18
N PHE A 37 12.88 -11.07 -34.71
CA PHE A 37 14.31 -11.05 -34.41
C PHE A 37 15.00 -10.10 -35.39
N GLU A 38 15.60 -9.03 -34.87
CA GLU A 38 16.43 -8.14 -35.68
C GLU A 38 17.84 -8.73 -35.86
N PRO A 39 18.51 -8.46 -36.99
CA PRO A 39 19.79 -9.07 -37.36
C PRO A 39 20.98 -8.68 -36.45
N ASP A 40 20.77 -7.79 -35.49
CA ASP A 40 21.68 -7.37 -34.43
C ASP A 40 21.57 -8.20 -33.13
N GLY A 41 20.67 -9.18 -33.10
CA GLY A 41 20.44 -10.06 -31.94
C GLY A 41 19.41 -9.52 -30.95
N GLN A 42 18.72 -8.42 -31.28
CA GLN A 42 17.68 -7.85 -30.43
C GLN A 42 16.30 -8.43 -30.78
N LEU A 43 15.58 -8.89 -29.76
CA LEU A 43 14.21 -9.40 -29.89
C LEU A 43 13.23 -8.23 -29.76
N SER A 44 12.57 -7.83 -30.84
CA SER A 44 11.49 -6.85 -30.79
C SER A 44 10.13 -7.55 -30.69
N VAL A 45 9.41 -7.31 -29.59
CA VAL A 45 8.09 -7.89 -29.31
C VAL A 45 7.02 -6.82 -29.55
N LYS A 46 6.16 -7.02 -30.54
CA LYS A 46 5.07 -6.10 -30.89
C LYS A 46 3.73 -6.80 -30.66
N ILE A 47 2.90 -6.27 -29.76
CA ILE A 47 1.57 -6.83 -29.48
C ILE A 47 0.64 -6.37 -30.60
N ILE A 48 0.08 -7.30 -31.40
CA ILE A 48 -0.72 -6.99 -32.59
C ILE A 48 -2.18 -6.82 -32.24
N ASP A 49 -2.76 -7.79 -31.54
CA ASP A 49 -4.17 -7.79 -31.18
C ASP A 49 -4.33 -8.40 -29.79
N ASP A 50 -4.95 -7.61 -28.94
CA ASP A 50 -5.39 -8.03 -27.61
C ASP A 50 -6.91 -7.95 -27.73
N SER A 51 -7.61 -9.07 -27.62
CA SER A 51 -9.07 -9.16 -27.80
C SER A 51 -9.80 -9.25 -26.46
N ARG A 52 -9.06 -9.15 -25.34
CA ARG A 52 -9.62 -9.22 -23.99
C ARG A 52 -10.53 -8.01 -23.71
N PRO A 53 -11.71 -8.17 -23.09
CA PRO A 53 -12.54 -7.04 -22.69
C PRO A 53 -11.74 -6.08 -21.80
N MET A 54 -11.99 -4.78 -21.93
CA MET A 54 -11.21 -3.72 -21.25
C MET A 54 -11.12 -3.94 -19.74
N LEU A 55 -12.19 -4.45 -19.12
CA LEU A 55 -12.24 -4.85 -17.72
C LEU A 55 -11.26 -5.98 -17.37
N GLN A 56 -11.09 -6.95 -18.25
CA GLN A 56 -10.19 -8.09 -18.04
C GLN A 56 -8.73 -7.68 -18.24
N ARG A 57 -8.43 -6.77 -19.18
CA ARG A 57 -7.08 -6.16 -19.30
C ARG A 57 -6.75 -5.26 -18.12
N MET A 58 -7.71 -4.48 -17.66
CA MET A 58 -7.54 -3.65 -16.46
C MET A 58 -7.36 -4.54 -15.23
N ALA A 59 -8.15 -5.61 -15.10
CA ALA A 59 -8.03 -6.56 -14.00
C ALA A 59 -6.70 -7.32 -14.02
N GLU A 60 -6.21 -7.75 -15.17
CA GLU A 60 -4.91 -8.43 -15.31
C GLU A 60 -3.73 -7.46 -15.20
N SER A 61 -3.85 -6.23 -15.69
CA SER A 61 -2.88 -5.16 -15.42
C SER A 61 -2.86 -4.80 -13.94
N PHE A 62 -4.01 -4.83 -13.28
CA PHE A 62 -4.12 -4.61 -11.84
C PHE A 62 -3.53 -5.79 -11.08
N GLN A 63 -3.80 -7.02 -11.49
CA GLN A 63 -3.23 -8.22 -10.88
C GLN A 63 -1.70 -8.26 -11.07
N SER A 64 -1.19 -8.06 -12.28
CA SER A 64 0.26 -8.01 -12.52
C SER A 64 0.95 -6.83 -11.81
N LYS A 65 0.30 -5.67 -11.67
CA LYS A 65 0.87 -4.51 -10.96
C LYS A 65 0.77 -4.60 -9.44
N PHE A 66 -0.28 -5.17 -8.88
CA PHE A 66 -0.58 -5.14 -7.44
C PHE A 66 -0.47 -6.50 -6.74
N PHE A 67 -0.37 -7.62 -7.45
CA PHE A 67 -0.10 -8.93 -6.88
C PHE A 67 1.33 -9.38 -7.20
N PRO A 68 1.95 -10.19 -6.32
CA PRO A 68 3.31 -10.69 -6.51
C PRO A 68 3.39 -11.65 -7.69
N SER A 69 4.58 -11.73 -8.28
CA SER A 69 4.88 -12.61 -9.41
C SER A 69 4.58 -14.08 -9.03
N GLY A 70 3.84 -14.82 -9.86
CA GLY A 70 3.47 -16.22 -9.60
C GLY A 70 2.27 -16.44 -8.66
N TYR A 71 1.49 -15.39 -8.37
CA TYR A 71 0.20 -15.53 -7.68
C TYR A 71 -0.75 -16.45 -8.47
N PRO A 72 -1.48 -17.40 -7.84
CA PRO A 72 -1.67 -17.59 -6.40
C PRO A 72 -0.66 -18.54 -5.71
N TYR A 73 0.21 -19.23 -6.46
CA TYR A 73 1.11 -20.25 -5.90
C TYR A 73 2.26 -19.66 -5.07
N SER A 74 2.63 -18.40 -5.35
CA SER A 74 3.74 -17.69 -4.69
C SER A 74 3.42 -17.11 -3.30
N VAL A 75 2.18 -17.24 -2.80
CA VAL A 75 1.79 -16.75 -1.46
C VAL A 75 1.05 -17.82 -0.66
N ASN A 76 1.05 -17.70 0.67
CA ASN A 76 0.28 -18.59 1.54
C ASN A 76 -1.23 -18.34 1.44
N GLU A 77 -2.05 -19.36 1.69
CA GLU A 77 -3.52 -19.24 1.68
C GLU A 77 -3.96 -18.16 2.68
N GLY A 78 -4.85 -17.26 2.24
CA GLY A 78 -5.35 -16.15 3.07
C GLY A 78 -4.71 -14.78 2.81
N TYR A 79 -3.64 -14.68 1.99
CA TYR A 79 -3.06 -13.38 1.62
C TYR A 79 -4.06 -12.44 0.93
N LEU A 80 -4.96 -12.97 0.07
CA LEU A 80 -5.97 -12.17 -0.61
C LEU A 80 -6.94 -11.52 0.38
N LYS A 81 -7.49 -12.31 1.30
CA LYS A 81 -8.34 -11.82 2.37
C LYS A 81 -7.60 -10.75 3.16
N TYR A 82 -6.39 -11.06 3.61
CA TYR A 82 -5.54 -10.11 4.34
C TYR A 82 -5.37 -8.76 3.61
N THR A 83 -5.12 -8.82 2.30
CA THR A 83 -4.92 -7.63 1.46
C THR A 83 -6.20 -6.82 1.29
N GLN A 84 -7.36 -7.47 1.11
CA GLN A 84 -8.66 -6.80 1.06
C GLN A 84 -8.99 -6.09 2.38
N PHE A 85 -8.77 -6.77 3.51
CA PHE A 85 -8.95 -6.15 4.83
C PHE A 85 -8.00 -4.96 4.97
N ARG A 86 -6.70 -5.16 4.72
CA ARG A 86 -5.71 -4.07 4.81
C ARG A 86 -6.06 -2.87 3.91
N ALA A 87 -6.56 -3.11 2.69
CA ALA A 87 -7.04 -2.06 1.79
C ALA A 87 -8.21 -1.26 2.40
N LEU A 88 -9.23 -1.94 2.94
CA LEU A 88 -10.36 -1.25 3.58
C LEU A 88 -9.94 -0.48 4.84
N GLN A 89 -9.02 -1.04 5.62
CA GLN A 89 -8.44 -0.38 6.79
C GLN A 89 -7.74 0.92 6.39
N HIS A 90 -6.86 0.89 5.38
CA HIS A 90 -6.17 2.09 4.91
C HIS A 90 -7.13 3.14 4.34
N CYS A 91 -8.13 2.70 3.56
CA CYS A 91 -9.15 3.59 3.04
C CYS A 91 -9.95 4.29 4.15
N SER A 92 -10.41 3.53 5.13
CA SER A 92 -11.21 4.05 6.25
C SER A 92 -10.37 4.97 7.14
N SER A 93 -9.17 4.51 7.54
CA SER A 93 -8.24 5.27 8.36
C SER A 93 -7.85 6.61 7.70
N ALA A 94 -7.61 6.61 6.38
CA ALA A 94 -7.35 7.83 5.63
C ALA A 94 -8.55 8.78 5.63
N ALA A 95 -9.77 8.29 5.43
CA ALA A 95 -10.97 9.11 5.48
C ALA A 95 -11.14 9.77 6.86
N LEU A 96 -10.92 9.03 7.95
CA LEU A 96 -10.96 9.59 9.31
C LEU A 96 -9.83 10.54 9.62
N SER A 97 -8.65 10.35 9.03
CA SER A 97 -7.55 11.30 9.20
C SER A 97 -7.96 12.69 8.73
N VAL A 98 -8.68 12.79 7.60
CA VAL A 98 -9.22 14.05 7.08
C VAL A 98 -10.24 14.66 8.05
N LEU A 99 -11.17 13.86 8.56
CA LEU A 99 -12.18 14.32 9.52
C LEU A 99 -11.56 14.77 10.85
N SER A 100 -10.54 14.06 11.32
CA SER A 100 -9.77 14.41 12.50
C SER A 100 -9.07 15.75 12.32
N THR A 101 -8.37 15.94 11.20
CA THR A 101 -7.74 17.21 10.86
C THR A 101 -8.75 18.35 10.79
N GLN A 102 -9.91 18.13 10.18
CA GLN A 102 -10.99 19.13 10.14
C GLN A 102 -11.47 19.49 11.55
N SER A 103 -11.62 18.52 12.46
CA SER A 103 -11.97 18.78 13.87
C SER A 103 -10.92 19.59 14.60
N LEU A 104 -9.64 19.26 14.42
CA LEU A 104 -8.53 20.00 15.04
C LEU A 104 -8.46 21.45 14.53
N LEU A 105 -8.66 21.66 13.23
CA LEU A 105 -8.72 22.99 12.63
C LEU A 105 -9.89 23.80 13.17
N PHE A 106 -11.06 23.18 13.35
CA PHE A 106 -12.21 23.81 13.98
C PHE A 106 -11.90 24.20 15.43
N ALA A 107 -11.34 23.30 16.23
CA ALA A 107 -10.94 23.59 17.62
C ALA A 107 -9.86 24.68 17.72
N ALA A 108 -8.96 24.76 16.73
CA ALA A 108 -7.97 25.83 16.66
C ALA A 108 -8.61 27.19 16.32
N GLY A 109 -9.59 27.22 15.42
CA GLY A 109 -10.33 28.44 15.04
C GLY A 109 -11.24 28.98 16.15
N LEU A 110 -11.70 28.13 17.07
CA LEU A 110 -12.53 28.54 18.20
C LEU A 110 -11.76 29.21 19.36
N ARG A 111 -10.42 29.18 19.37
CA ARG A 111 -9.64 29.74 20.48
C ARG A 111 -9.42 31.25 20.29
N PRO A 112 -9.81 32.10 21.27
CA PRO A 112 -9.54 33.54 21.26
C PRO A 112 -8.09 33.84 21.66
N THR A 113 -7.13 33.09 21.10
CA THR A 113 -5.69 33.22 21.39
C THR A 113 -4.97 33.81 20.18
N PRO A 114 -3.90 34.62 20.40
CA PRO A 114 -3.08 35.13 19.30
C PRO A 114 -2.60 34.00 18.39
N ALA A 115 -2.50 34.26 17.09
CA ALA A 115 -2.09 33.26 16.08
C ALA A 115 -0.78 32.54 16.45
N GLN A 116 0.16 33.25 17.10
CA GLN A 116 1.41 32.68 17.60
C GLN A 116 1.20 31.60 18.69
N ALA A 117 0.31 31.83 19.67
CA ALA A 117 0.03 30.87 20.73
C ALA A 117 -0.69 29.62 20.18
N THR A 118 -1.57 29.81 19.19
CA THR A 118 -2.20 28.71 18.46
C THR A 118 -1.14 27.89 17.72
N ALA A 119 -0.21 28.53 17.00
CA ALA A 119 0.87 27.85 16.29
C ALA A 119 1.77 27.04 17.23
N VAL A 120 2.16 27.60 18.38
CA VAL A 120 2.95 26.88 19.40
C VAL A 120 2.19 25.66 19.92
N SER A 121 0.88 25.78 20.17
CA SER A 121 0.05 24.64 20.58
C SER A 121 0.01 23.52 19.53
N TRP A 122 -0.04 23.88 18.24
CA TRP A 122 -0.01 22.91 17.14
C TRP A 122 1.33 22.19 17.07
N ILE A 123 2.43 22.94 17.14
CA ILE A 123 3.79 22.37 17.12
C ILE A 123 4.00 21.45 18.32
N LEU A 124 3.58 21.87 19.51
CA LEU A 124 3.75 21.07 20.72
C LEU A 124 2.89 19.80 20.67
N LYS A 125 1.64 19.91 20.22
CA LYS A 125 0.76 18.77 19.95
C LYS A 125 1.38 17.78 18.96
N ASP A 126 1.95 18.25 17.85
CA ASP A 126 2.60 17.38 16.86
C ASP A 126 3.95 16.83 17.36
N GLY A 127 4.67 17.59 18.19
CA GLY A 127 5.86 17.15 18.91
C GLY A 127 5.60 15.90 19.77
N MET A 128 4.44 15.82 20.41
CA MET A 128 4.05 14.64 21.21
C MET A 128 4.02 13.34 20.38
N GLN A 129 3.69 13.43 19.09
CA GLN A 129 3.74 12.27 18.20
C GLN A 129 5.17 11.75 18.03
N HIS A 130 6.16 12.64 17.94
CA HIS A 130 7.57 12.25 17.85
C HIS A 130 8.08 11.63 19.15
N VAL A 131 7.65 12.15 20.30
CA VAL A 131 7.95 11.56 21.61
C VAL A 131 7.38 10.14 21.69
N GLY A 132 6.12 9.94 21.26
CA GLY A 132 5.51 8.61 21.20
C GLY A 132 6.31 7.63 20.33
N LYS A 133 6.81 8.09 19.17
CA LYS A 133 7.67 7.27 18.30
C LYS A 133 8.97 6.84 18.99
N LEU A 134 9.65 7.77 19.67
CA LEU A 134 10.92 7.51 20.38
C LEU A 134 10.75 6.52 21.54
N ILE A 135 9.69 6.66 22.33
CA ILE A 135 9.40 5.72 23.42
C ILE A 135 9.09 4.33 22.84
N CYS A 136 8.30 4.29 21.77
CA CYS A 136 7.90 3.03 21.15
C CYS A 136 9.08 2.32 20.47
N SER A 137 10.06 3.04 19.90
CA SER A 137 11.24 2.42 19.29
C SER A 137 12.09 1.63 20.30
N ASN A 138 12.12 2.04 21.57
CA ASN A 138 12.81 1.29 22.63
C ASN A 138 12.15 -0.07 22.93
N LEU A 139 10.90 -0.26 22.49
CA LEU A 139 10.14 -1.50 22.67
C LEU A 139 10.26 -2.45 21.48
N GLY A 140 11.10 -2.14 20.47
CA GLY A 140 11.22 -2.91 19.23
C GLY A 140 11.49 -4.40 19.43
N ALA A 141 12.42 -4.76 20.32
CA ALA A 141 12.72 -6.17 20.61
C ALA A 141 11.50 -6.96 21.15
N ARG A 142 10.61 -6.30 21.89
CA ARG A 142 9.34 -6.89 22.35
C ARG A 142 8.33 -7.02 21.22
N MET A 143 8.37 -6.12 20.23
CA MET A 143 7.49 -6.18 19.05
C MET A 143 7.79 -7.38 18.16
N ASP A 144 9.08 -7.71 18.01
CA ASP A 144 9.49 -8.89 17.25
C ASP A 144 9.10 -10.21 17.92
N SER A 145 9.01 -10.22 19.25
CA SER A 145 8.62 -11.41 20.02
C SER A 145 7.15 -11.79 19.80
N GLU A 146 6.25 -10.81 19.72
CA GLU A 146 4.80 -11.05 19.57
C GLU A 146 4.15 -10.08 18.57
N PRO A 147 4.47 -10.18 17.27
CA PRO A 147 4.08 -9.18 16.29
C PRO A 147 2.56 -9.06 16.11
N LYS A 148 1.82 -10.13 16.37
CA LYS A 148 0.34 -10.15 16.31
C LYS A 148 -0.27 -9.27 17.41
N ARG A 149 0.22 -9.39 18.66
CA ARG A 149 -0.29 -8.60 19.80
C ARG A 149 0.06 -7.14 19.66
N TRP A 150 1.28 -6.85 19.20
CA TRP A 150 1.72 -5.48 18.96
C TRP A 150 0.99 -4.83 17.79
N ARG A 151 0.60 -5.59 16.77
CA ARG A 151 -0.27 -5.06 15.71
C ARG A 151 -1.64 -4.66 16.25
N ILE A 152 -2.25 -5.55 17.02
CA ILE A 152 -3.54 -5.31 17.71
C ILE A 152 -3.46 -4.06 18.59
N LEU A 153 -2.42 -3.95 19.41
CA LEU A 153 -2.20 -2.80 20.27
C LEU A 153 -1.98 -1.52 19.47
N ALA A 154 -1.25 -1.60 18.35
CA ALA A 154 -1.02 -0.47 17.46
C ALA A 154 -2.33 0.07 16.89
N ASP A 155 -3.20 -0.81 16.37
CA ASP A 155 -4.49 -0.40 15.83
C ASP A 155 -5.35 0.25 16.93
N MET A 156 -5.47 -0.37 18.12
CA MET A 156 -6.20 0.20 19.25
C MET A 156 -5.67 1.58 19.69
N LEU A 157 -4.34 1.76 19.76
CA LEU A 157 -3.71 3.03 20.10
C LEU A 157 -3.96 4.10 19.05
N TYR A 158 -3.96 3.72 17.76
CA TYR A 158 -4.22 4.64 16.66
C TYR A 158 -5.67 5.15 16.71
N ASP A 159 -6.61 4.24 16.98
CA ASP A 159 -8.03 4.54 17.05
C ASP A 159 -8.33 5.42 18.27
N LEU A 160 -7.76 5.08 19.44
CA LEU A 160 -7.86 5.90 20.64
C LEU A 160 -7.31 7.31 20.38
N GLY A 161 -6.14 7.41 19.75
CA GLY A 161 -5.55 8.69 19.42
C GLY A 161 -6.41 9.51 18.45
N THR A 162 -7.05 8.86 17.48
CA THR A 162 -7.98 9.52 16.55
C THR A 162 -9.26 9.96 17.24
N GLY A 163 -9.80 9.14 18.13
CA GLY A 163 -10.94 9.48 18.96
C GLY A 163 -10.66 10.72 19.82
N LEU A 164 -9.51 10.77 20.49
CA LEU A 164 -9.09 11.93 21.29
C LEU A 164 -8.99 13.22 20.44
N GLU A 165 -8.45 13.14 19.23
CA GLU A 165 -8.41 14.31 18.34
C GLU A 165 -9.80 14.77 17.87
N VAL A 166 -10.71 13.85 17.57
CA VAL A 166 -12.09 14.18 17.20
C VAL A 166 -12.88 14.74 18.39
N LEU A 167 -12.58 14.29 19.61
CA LEU A 167 -13.18 14.81 20.85
C LEU A 167 -12.54 16.10 21.34
N SER A 168 -11.34 16.45 20.87
CA SER A 168 -10.61 17.66 21.28
C SER A 168 -11.42 18.97 21.17
N PRO A 169 -12.35 19.17 20.21
CA PRO A 169 -13.17 20.39 20.17
C PRO A 169 -14.20 20.50 21.31
N LEU A 170 -14.56 19.39 21.99
CA LEU A 170 -15.50 19.40 23.13
C LEU A 170 -14.86 20.00 24.39
N CYS A 171 -13.54 19.92 24.51
CA CYS A 171 -12.78 20.40 25.66
C CYS A 171 -11.76 21.46 25.22
N PRO A 172 -12.20 22.68 24.82
CA PRO A 172 -11.31 23.71 24.30
C PRO A 172 -10.23 24.17 25.31
N HIS A 173 -10.52 24.04 26.62
CA HIS A 173 -9.60 24.36 27.72
C HIS A 173 -8.47 23.32 27.87
N LEU A 174 -8.70 22.05 27.53
CA LEU A 174 -7.71 20.95 27.58
C LEU A 174 -7.26 20.52 26.18
N PHE A 175 -7.47 21.35 25.16
CA PHE A 175 -7.21 20.98 23.76
C PHE A 175 -5.80 20.42 23.59
N LEU A 176 -4.78 21.09 24.13
CA LEU A 176 -3.39 20.69 23.98
C LEU A 176 -3.10 19.33 24.64
N GLU A 177 -3.68 19.06 25.81
CA GLU A 177 -3.48 17.81 26.53
C GLU A 177 -4.19 16.65 25.83
N VAL A 178 -5.46 16.84 25.47
CA VAL A 178 -6.26 15.80 24.81
C VAL A 178 -5.71 15.49 23.41
N ALA A 179 -5.45 16.53 22.61
CA ALA A 179 -4.94 16.37 21.25
C ALA A 179 -3.46 15.94 21.24
N GLY A 180 -2.66 16.38 22.21
CA GLY A 180 -1.26 15.96 22.40
C GLY A 180 -1.15 14.50 22.84
N LEU A 181 -1.99 14.06 23.79
CA LEU A 181 -2.09 12.65 24.19
C LEU A 181 -2.57 11.78 23.02
N GLY A 182 -3.51 12.28 22.22
CA GLY A 182 -3.96 11.61 21.00
C GLY A 182 -2.82 11.41 19.99
N ASN A 183 -2.05 12.46 19.72
CA ASN A 183 -0.87 12.40 18.86
C ASN A 183 0.23 11.49 19.42
N PHE A 184 0.45 11.51 20.73
CA PHE A 184 1.38 10.60 21.41
C PHE A 184 1.02 9.13 21.16
N ALA A 185 -0.26 8.76 21.39
CA ALA A 185 -0.76 7.41 21.15
C ALA A 185 -0.62 7.00 19.67
N LYS A 186 -0.95 7.88 18.73
CA LYS A 186 -0.72 7.66 17.29
C LYS A 186 0.76 7.47 16.97
N GLY A 187 1.65 8.22 17.62
CA GLY A 187 3.09 8.10 17.48
C GLY A 187 3.58 6.69 17.81
N MET A 188 3.14 6.16 18.95
CA MET A 188 3.43 4.78 19.36
C MET A 188 2.82 3.76 18.38
N ALA A 189 1.55 3.92 18.04
CA ALA A 189 0.85 3.04 17.12
C ALA A 189 1.56 2.90 15.77
N VAL A 190 2.00 4.01 15.18
CA VAL A 190 2.69 4.01 13.88
C VAL A 190 3.99 3.21 13.94
N VAL A 191 4.76 3.31 15.02
CA VAL A 191 6.00 2.54 15.17
C VAL A 191 5.69 1.05 15.31
N ALA A 192 4.77 0.69 16.20
CA ALA A 192 4.37 -0.70 16.40
C ALA A 192 3.78 -1.34 15.13
N ALA A 193 2.92 -0.63 14.38
CA ALA A 193 2.35 -1.12 13.13
C ALA A 193 3.43 -1.32 12.03
N ARG A 194 4.47 -0.49 12.01
CA ARG A 194 5.58 -0.60 11.05
C ARG A 194 6.54 -1.73 11.42
N ALA A 195 6.92 -1.84 12.70
CA ALA A 195 7.80 -2.91 13.18
C ALA A 195 7.20 -4.29 12.92
N THR A 196 5.91 -4.46 13.20
CA THR A 196 5.20 -5.74 12.99
C THR A 196 4.94 -6.08 11.52
N ARG A 197 5.12 -5.13 10.59
CA ARG A 197 4.81 -5.32 9.17
C ARG A 197 5.71 -6.36 8.53
N LEU A 198 7.02 -6.30 8.78
CA LEU A 198 7.99 -7.21 8.17
C LEU A 198 7.79 -8.67 8.62
N PRO A 199 7.68 -8.98 9.94
CA PRO A 199 7.37 -10.33 10.40
C PRO A 199 6.02 -10.89 9.89
N ILE A 200 5.03 -10.02 9.65
CA ILE A 200 3.75 -10.46 9.07
C ILE A 200 3.93 -10.79 7.58
N TYR A 201 4.62 -9.96 6.80
CA TYR A 201 4.84 -10.26 5.39
C TYR A 201 5.75 -11.47 5.18
N SER A 202 6.76 -11.68 6.03
CA SER A 202 7.61 -12.86 5.95
C SER A 202 6.83 -14.16 6.15
N SER A 203 5.77 -14.14 6.95
CA SER A 203 4.89 -15.31 7.12
C SER A 203 4.04 -15.65 5.88
N PHE A 204 3.83 -14.69 4.97
CA PHE A 204 3.09 -14.89 3.73
C PHE A 204 4.00 -15.14 2.52
N ALA A 205 5.27 -14.75 2.62
CA ALA A 205 6.25 -14.91 1.56
C ALA A 205 6.60 -16.40 1.36
N LYS A 206 6.77 -16.80 0.10
CA LYS A 206 7.27 -18.11 -0.31
C LYS A 206 8.48 -17.90 -1.23
N GLU A 207 9.47 -18.78 -1.15
CA GLU A 207 10.60 -18.80 -2.11
C GLU A 207 11.33 -17.45 -2.29
N GLY A 208 11.59 -16.72 -1.18
CA GLY A 208 12.40 -15.50 -1.22
C GLY A 208 11.72 -14.27 -1.86
N ASN A 209 10.40 -14.32 -2.13
CA ASN A 209 9.65 -13.21 -2.75
C ASN A 209 9.23 -12.07 -1.79
N LEU A 210 9.84 -11.97 -0.62
CA LEU A 210 9.44 -11.03 0.45
C LEU A 210 9.44 -9.57 -0.01
N SER A 211 10.45 -9.17 -0.79
CA SER A 211 10.58 -7.80 -1.27
C SER A 211 9.48 -7.42 -2.27
N ASP A 212 9.10 -8.33 -3.17
CA ASP A 212 8.00 -8.12 -4.12
C ASP A 212 6.67 -8.02 -3.36
N LEU A 213 6.44 -8.94 -2.41
CA LEU A 213 5.24 -8.94 -1.58
C LEU A 213 5.08 -7.64 -0.78
N PHE A 214 6.18 -7.14 -0.22
CA PHE A 214 6.21 -5.87 0.50
C PHE A 214 5.94 -4.70 -0.43
N ALA A 215 6.62 -4.61 -1.58
CA ALA A 215 6.44 -3.53 -2.55
C ALA A 215 5.00 -3.45 -3.07
N LYS A 216 4.43 -4.60 -3.45
CA LYS A 216 3.03 -4.72 -3.90
C LYS A 216 2.05 -4.36 -2.79
N GLY A 217 2.32 -4.82 -1.57
CA GLY A 217 1.54 -4.48 -0.39
C GLY A 217 1.52 -2.98 -0.08
N GLU A 218 2.67 -2.29 -0.18
CA GLU A 218 2.75 -0.83 -0.01
C GLU A 218 2.04 -0.09 -1.15
N ALA A 219 2.14 -0.58 -2.39
CA ALA A 219 1.43 0.02 -3.52
C ALA A 219 -0.09 -0.03 -3.34
N ILE A 220 -0.65 -1.17 -2.92
CA ILE A 220 -2.08 -1.29 -2.57
C ILE A 220 -2.43 -0.34 -1.43
N SER A 221 -1.63 -0.36 -0.35
CA SER A 221 -1.88 0.49 0.82
C SER A 221 -1.91 1.97 0.44
N THR A 222 -1.00 2.41 -0.43
CA THR A 222 -0.92 3.79 -0.93
C THR A 222 -2.13 4.14 -1.80
N LEU A 223 -2.52 3.27 -2.73
CA LEU A 223 -3.68 3.48 -3.58
C LEU A 223 -4.96 3.68 -2.76
N PHE A 224 -5.23 2.77 -1.82
CA PHE A 224 -6.41 2.86 -0.97
C PHE A 224 -6.35 4.03 0.01
N ASN A 225 -5.15 4.43 0.44
CA ASN A 225 -4.98 5.66 1.21
C ASN A 225 -5.42 6.89 0.41
N VAL A 226 -5.04 7.00 -0.86
CA VAL A 226 -5.46 8.11 -1.75
C VAL A 226 -6.97 8.10 -1.96
N VAL A 227 -7.56 6.93 -2.22
CA VAL A 227 -9.02 6.78 -2.34
C VAL A 227 -9.72 7.22 -1.06
N GLY A 228 -9.22 6.77 0.09
CA GLY A 228 -9.75 7.13 1.40
C GLY A 228 -9.65 8.62 1.72
N LEU A 229 -8.55 9.28 1.33
CA LEU A 229 -8.43 10.74 1.43
C LEU A 229 -9.52 11.44 0.60
N GLY A 230 -9.75 11.01 -0.63
CA GLY A 230 -10.82 11.57 -1.48
C GLY A 230 -12.20 11.40 -0.86
N ILE A 231 -12.51 10.21 -0.34
CA ILE A 231 -13.75 9.94 0.40
C ILE A 231 -13.84 10.82 1.65
N GLY A 232 -12.76 10.94 2.41
CA GLY A 232 -12.71 11.78 3.62
C GLY A 232 -12.99 13.25 3.34
N ILE A 233 -12.44 13.79 2.26
CA ILE A 233 -12.70 15.18 1.81
C ILE A 233 -14.17 15.33 1.42
N GLN A 234 -14.71 14.39 0.65
CA GLN A 234 -16.11 14.41 0.26
C GLN A 234 -17.03 14.37 1.48
N LEU A 235 -16.78 13.47 2.44
CA LEU A 235 -17.53 13.34 3.69
C LEU A 235 -17.43 14.59 4.58
N ALA A 236 -16.22 15.18 4.67
CA ALA A 236 -15.99 16.42 5.39
C ALA A 236 -16.82 17.58 4.81
N SER A 237 -17.02 17.58 3.48
CA SER A 237 -17.81 18.60 2.78
C SER A 237 -19.33 18.40 2.87
N THR A 238 -19.83 17.15 2.92
CA THR A 238 -21.28 16.86 2.86
C THR A 238 -21.95 16.59 4.19
N ILE A 239 -21.30 15.88 5.13
CA ILE A 239 -21.98 15.27 6.29
C ILE A 239 -21.52 15.89 7.63
N CYS A 240 -20.34 16.50 7.68
CA CYS A 240 -19.69 16.91 8.92
C CYS A 240 -19.62 18.43 9.15
N SER A 241 -20.72 19.15 8.89
CA SER A 241 -20.93 20.49 9.45
C SER A 241 -21.27 20.46 10.95
N SER A 242 -21.80 19.34 11.46
CA SER A 242 -22.13 19.12 12.88
C SER A 242 -21.13 18.18 13.57
N LEU A 243 -20.73 18.52 14.80
CA LEU A 243 -19.80 17.73 15.62
C LEU A 243 -20.33 16.32 15.93
N GLN A 244 -21.65 16.15 16.02
CA GLN A 244 -22.30 14.86 16.26
C GLN A 244 -22.07 13.85 15.13
N GLY A 245 -22.03 14.32 13.87
CA GLY A 245 -21.73 13.46 12.72
C GLY A 245 -20.30 12.92 12.75
N LYS A 246 -19.35 13.72 13.24
CA LYS A 246 -17.94 13.32 13.39
C LYS A 246 -17.78 12.23 14.45
N VAL A 247 -18.44 12.38 15.59
CA VAL A 247 -18.42 11.38 16.68
C VAL A 247 -19.11 10.08 16.24
N TYR A 248 -20.23 10.16 15.50
CA TYR A 248 -20.92 8.99 14.97
C TYR A 248 -20.05 8.20 13.98
N LEU A 249 -19.33 8.89 13.08
CA LEU A 249 -18.40 8.25 12.15
C LEU A 249 -17.21 7.59 12.84
N VAL A 250 -16.68 8.20 13.91
CA VAL A 250 -15.65 7.56 14.75
C VAL A 250 -16.21 6.29 15.40
N HIS A 251 -17.41 6.34 15.99
CA HIS A 251 -18.03 5.15 16.59
C HIS A 251 -18.28 4.05 15.56
N HIS A 252 -18.77 4.40 14.37
CA HIS A 252 -19.02 3.44 13.30
C HIS A 252 -17.72 2.87 12.71
N HIS A 253 -16.64 3.66 12.70
CA HIS A 253 -15.31 3.19 12.34
C HIS A 253 -14.75 2.20 13.36
N TYR A 254 -14.90 2.50 14.65
CA TYR A 254 -14.59 1.58 15.75
C TYR A 254 -15.32 0.24 15.57
N GLN A 255 -16.59 0.29 15.13
CA GLN A 255 -17.36 -0.91 14.87
C GLN A 255 -16.88 -1.66 13.61
N ILE A 256 -16.44 -0.96 12.56
CA ILE A 256 -15.87 -1.56 11.34
C ILE A 256 -14.50 -2.20 11.62
N GLN A 257 -13.60 -1.53 12.33
CA GLN A 257 -12.30 -2.08 12.75
C GLN A 257 -12.47 -3.17 13.82
N GLY A 258 -13.43 -3.00 14.74
CA GLY A 258 -13.81 -3.99 15.73
C GLY A 258 -14.44 -5.26 15.12
N PHE A 259 -15.12 -5.15 13.98
CA PHE A 259 -15.61 -6.29 13.18
C PHE A 259 -14.50 -6.98 12.38
N PHE A 260 -13.39 -6.30 12.09
CA PHE A 260 -12.21 -6.87 11.44
C PHE A 260 -11.36 -7.73 12.39
N PHE A 261 -11.42 -7.41 13.69
CA PHE A 261 -10.65 -8.02 14.76
C PHE A 261 -10.90 -9.53 15.03
N PRO A 262 -12.12 -10.09 14.89
CA PRO A 262 -12.40 -11.49 15.21
C PRO A 262 -11.99 -12.48 14.11
N LEU A 263 -11.31 -12.04 13.03
CA LEU A 263 -10.77 -12.94 11.99
C LEU A 263 -9.31 -13.36 12.24
N LEU A 264 -8.65 -12.82 13.27
CA LEU A 264 -7.37 -13.33 13.78
C LEU A 264 -7.37 -14.82 14.20
N PRO A 265 -8.46 -15.44 14.71
CA PRO A 265 -8.49 -16.89 14.93
C PRO A 265 -8.42 -17.75 13.66
N LEU A 266 -8.64 -17.22 12.44
CA LEU A 266 -8.28 -17.95 11.20
C LEU A 266 -6.76 -18.09 11.01
N PHE A 267 -5.96 -17.26 11.68
CA PHE A 267 -4.49 -17.37 11.72
C PHE A 267 -3.97 -18.31 12.81
N LYS A 268 -4.85 -19.02 13.52
CA LYS A 268 -4.44 -20.03 14.51
C LYS A 268 -3.88 -21.29 13.86
N ASN A 269 -4.25 -21.57 12.61
CA ASN A 269 -3.87 -22.81 11.90
C ASN A 269 -2.72 -22.68 10.87
N SER A 270 -2.25 -21.47 10.54
CA SER A 270 -1.16 -21.29 9.55
C SER A 270 0.18 -20.86 10.15
N PHE A 271 0.29 -20.79 11.48
CA PHE A 271 1.52 -20.43 12.18
C PHE A 271 1.95 -21.57 13.11
N SER A 272 2.26 -22.72 12.54
CA SER A 272 3.22 -23.65 13.14
C SER A 272 4.51 -23.55 12.35
N VAL A 273 5.42 -22.72 12.84
CA VAL A 273 6.85 -23.00 12.80
C VAL A 273 7.29 -23.07 14.25
#